data_AF-A0A3P6G9Q3-F1
#
_entry.id   AF-A0A3P6G9Q3-F1
#
_cell.length_a   1.000
_cell.length_b   1.000
_cell.length_c   1.000
_cell.angle_alpha   90.00
_cell.angle_beta   90.00
_cell.angle_gamma   90.00
#
_symmetry.space_group_name_H-M   'P 1'
#
loop_
_entity.id
_entity.type
_entity.pdbx_description
1 polymer ?
#
loop_
_entity_poly.entity_id
_entity_poly.type
_entity_poly.pdbx_seq_one_letter_code
_entity_poly.pdbx_strand_id
1 'polypeptide(L)'
;MGPKGWFILKLLMFQGLFISHSQEQEDFDFFYLVLQWPGAYCDTKRSCCYPTSGKPAADFGIHGLWPNYKDGSYPSNCNPDSEFDKSQITDLVSSLKKTWPTLACPSNEGFKFWKHEWEKHGTCSESVMDQHEYFENSLKLRDRANLLQALTNSGIKPDDRFYDLEKIRKAIKDEIGFTPGIECNKDPERNDQLHQIYICVDTSGTEFIKCPILPRERCPSRLQFAKF
;
A
#
# COMPACT_ATOMS: atom_id res chain seq x y z
N MET A 1 44.52 76.69 12.32
CA MET A 1 43.99 75.91 11.18
C MET A 1 44.21 74.43 11.49
N GLY A 2 43.14 73.62 11.50
CA GLY A 2 43.22 72.15 11.62
C GLY A 2 43.76 71.48 10.34
N PRO A 3 43.78 70.12 10.22
CA PRO A 3 42.69 69.25 10.65
C PRO A 3 43.08 67.96 11.40
N LYS A 4 42.01 67.36 11.94
CA LYS A 4 41.91 66.14 12.75
C LYS A 4 42.15 64.88 11.90
N GLY A 5 42.95 63.95 12.39
CA GLY A 5 43.11 62.60 11.82
C GLY A 5 41.94 61.70 12.23
N TRP A 6 41.23 61.17 11.23
CA TRP A 6 40.07 60.30 11.38
C TRP A 6 40.54 58.83 11.46
N PHE A 7 40.24 58.14 12.57
CA PHE A 7 40.38 56.69 12.69
C PHE A 7 39.19 56.00 12.00
N ILE A 8 39.41 55.29 10.89
CA ILE A 8 38.38 54.44 10.27
C ILE A 8 38.57 53.01 10.80
N LEU A 9 37.76 52.63 11.76
CA LEU A 9 37.60 51.24 12.19
C LEU A 9 36.76 50.50 11.14
N LYS A 10 37.37 49.62 10.34
CA LYS A 10 36.62 48.78 9.39
C LYS A 10 35.95 47.65 10.16
N LEU A 11 34.64 47.77 10.39
CA LEU A 11 33.80 46.69 10.91
C LEU A 11 33.55 45.68 9.77
N LEU A 12 34.18 44.51 9.83
CA LEU A 12 33.88 43.39 8.94
C LEU A 12 32.56 42.76 9.40
N MET A 13 31.46 43.07 8.71
CA MET A 13 30.20 42.35 8.86
C MET A 13 30.34 40.98 8.20
N PHE A 14 30.59 39.95 8.99
CA PHE A 14 30.42 38.56 8.57
C PHE A 14 28.91 38.32 8.39
N GLN A 15 28.41 38.50 7.18
CA GLN A 15 27.07 38.06 6.81
C GLN A 15 27.11 36.53 6.77
N GLY A 16 26.64 35.89 7.83
CA GLY A 16 26.32 34.47 7.80
C GLY A 16 25.20 34.24 6.80
N LEU A 17 25.53 33.61 5.67
CA LEU A 17 24.53 33.02 4.78
C LEU A 17 23.86 31.88 5.55
N PHE A 18 22.70 32.15 6.13
CA PHE A 18 21.79 31.11 6.55
C PHE A 18 21.30 30.42 5.27
N ILE A 19 21.93 29.31 4.91
CA ILE A 19 21.35 28.38 3.94
C ILE A 19 20.16 27.76 4.66
N SER A 20 18.98 28.34 4.45
CA SER A 20 17.71 27.68 4.74
C SER A 20 17.70 26.41 3.90
N HIS A 21 18.11 25.29 4.51
CA HIS A 21 17.76 23.98 3.98
C HIS A 21 16.23 23.91 4.13
N SER A 22 15.51 24.19 3.04
CA SER A 22 14.18 23.63 2.92
C SER A 22 14.36 22.13 3.04
N GLN A 23 14.05 21.56 4.21
CA GLN A 23 13.70 20.15 4.23
C GLN A 23 12.55 20.06 3.25
N GLU A 24 12.75 19.42 2.10
CA GLU A 24 11.64 18.86 1.35
C GLU A 24 10.87 18.03 2.38
N GLN A 25 9.70 18.55 2.75
CA GLN A 25 8.79 17.82 3.59
C GLN A 25 8.37 16.64 2.72
N GLU A 26 8.84 15.42 3.05
CA GLU A 26 8.39 14.25 2.31
C GLU A 26 6.85 14.23 2.32
N ASP A 27 6.26 14.07 1.15
CA ASP A 27 4.79 14.15 0.94
C ASP A 27 4.03 13.06 1.73
N PHE A 28 4.75 12.07 2.28
CA PHE A 28 4.26 10.98 3.13
C PHE A 28 5.44 10.32 3.89
N ASP A 29 5.16 9.41 4.82
CA ASP A 29 6.18 8.79 5.69
C ASP A 29 6.52 7.32 5.37
N PHE A 30 5.58 6.59 4.78
CA PHE A 30 5.69 5.18 4.39
C PHE A 30 4.50 4.79 3.49
N PHE A 31 4.54 3.62 2.85
CA PHE A 31 3.36 3.06 2.20
C PHE A 31 2.76 1.90 3.00
N TYR A 32 1.45 1.73 2.92
CA TYR A 32 0.84 0.41 3.09
C TYR A 32 0.70 -0.28 1.74
N LEU A 33 1.37 -1.42 1.55
CA LEU A 33 0.93 -2.42 0.58
C LEU A 33 -0.24 -3.20 1.20
N VAL A 34 -1.39 -3.13 0.54
CA VAL A 34 -2.63 -3.78 0.99
C VAL A 34 -2.97 -4.91 0.04
N LEU A 35 -2.96 -6.13 0.57
CA LEU A 35 -3.29 -7.35 -0.17
C LEU A 35 -4.62 -7.92 0.32
N GLN A 36 -5.47 -8.34 -0.60
CA GLN A 36 -6.84 -8.76 -0.34
C GLN A 36 -7.06 -10.24 -0.69
N TRP A 37 -7.77 -10.94 0.19
CA TRP A 37 -8.25 -12.29 -0.10
C TRP A 37 -9.56 -12.25 -0.90
N PRO A 38 -9.60 -12.79 -2.14
CA PRO A 38 -10.79 -12.72 -2.99
C PRO A 38 -11.97 -13.54 -2.44
N GLY A 39 -11.71 -14.63 -1.71
CA GLY A 39 -12.76 -15.42 -1.04
C GLY A 39 -13.57 -14.57 -0.06
N ALA A 40 -12.88 -13.81 0.80
CA ALA A 40 -13.54 -12.94 1.77
C ALA A 40 -14.20 -11.70 1.15
N TYR A 41 -13.75 -11.25 -0.03
CA TYR A 41 -14.45 -10.19 -0.74
C TYR A 41 -15.78 -10.69 -1.34
N CYS A 42 -15.74 -11.88 -1.96
CA CYS A 42 -16.89 -12.44 -2.68
C CYS A 42 -17.88 -13.18 -1.78
N ASP A 43 -17.46 -13.61 -0.59
CA ASP A 43 -18.31 -14.23 0.41
C ASP A 43 -18.85 -13.19 1.40
N THR A 44 -19.61 -12.22 0.89
CA THR A 44 -20.34 -11.25 1.72
C THR A 44 -21.74 -11.05 1.17
N LYS A 45 -22.58 -10.25 1.84
CA LYS A 45 -23.89 -9.84 1.30
C LYS A 45 -23.78 -8.87 0.11
N ARG A 46 -22.59 -8.36 -0.21
CA ARG A 46 -22.35 -7.49 -1.36
C ARG A 46 -22.09 -8.33 -2.60
N SER A 47 -22.53 -7.81 -3.75
CA SER A 47 -22.25 -8.46 -5.03
C SER A 47 -20.75 -8.49 -5.33
N CYS A 48 -20.26 -9.62 -5.80
CA CYS A 48 -18.94 -9.79 -6.39
C CYS A 48 -19.09 -10.27 -7.85
N CYS A 49 -18.27 -9.72 -8.72
CA CYS A 49 -18.21 -10.09 -10.13
C CYS A 49 -16.78 -10.39 -10.51
N TYR A 50 -16.54 -11.53 -11.15
CA TYR A 50 -15.22 -11.83 -11.69
C TYR A 50 -14.87 -10.87 -12.85
N PRO A 51 -13.59 -10.52 -13.03
CA PRO A 51 -13.12 -9.78 -14.20
C PRO A 51 -13.52 -10.44 -15.51
N THR A 52 -13.45 -9.69 -16.60
CA THR A 52 -13.66 -10.22 -17.95
C THR A 52 -12.61 -11.26 -18.36
N SER A 53 -11.46 -11.29 -17.68
CA SER A 53 -10.43 -12.33 -17.82
C SER A 53 -10.79 -13.65 -17.12
N GLY A 54 -11.95 -13.75 -16.46
CA GLY A 54 -12.43 -14.93 -15.76
C GLY A 54 -12.17 -14.89 -14.25
N LYS A 55 -12.47 -16.02 -13.58
CA LYS A 55 -12.25 -16.18 -12.13
C LYS A 55 -10.76 -16.01 -11.80
N PRO A 56 -10.37 -15.09 -10.90
CA PRO A 56 -8.98 -14.97 -10.46
C PRO A 56 -8.46 -16.25 -9.80
N ALA A 57 -7.14 -16.38 -9.70
CA ALA A 57 -6.54 -17.44 -8.90
C ALA A 57 -6.97 -17.30 -7.43
N ALA A 58 -7.03 -18.41 -6.70
CA ALA A 58 -7.26 -18.44 -5.25
C ALA A 58 -5.98 -18.03 -4.50
N ASP A 59 -5.59 -16.77 -4.67
CA ASP A 59 -4.41 -16.15 -4.10
C ASP A 59 -4.70 -14.70 -3.73
N PHE A 60 -3.86 -14.09 -2.89
CA PHE A 60 -3.99 -12.68 -2.52
C PHE A 60 -3.74 -11.79 -3.74
N GLY A 61 -4.72 -10.92 -4.01
CA GLY A 61 -4.62 -9.86 -5.00
C GLY A 61 -4.23 -8.53 -4.36
N ILE A 62 -3.66 -7.62 -5.13
CA ILE A 62 -3.37 -6.26 -4.67
C ILE A 62 -4.69 -5.50 -4.53
N HIS A 63 -4.86 -4.78 -3.42
CA HIS A 63 -5.83 -3.72 -3.29
C HIS A 63 -5.18 -2.39 -3.69
N GLY A 64 -4.06 -2.05 -3.05
CA GLY A 64 -3.23 -0.91 -3.47
C GLY A 64 -1.96 -0.70 -2.65
N LEU A 65 -1.21 0.32 -3.06
CA LEU A 65 0.01 0.80 -2.40
C LEU A 65 -0.24 2.25 -1.97
N TRP A 66 -0.41 2.48 -0.67
CA TRP A 66 -0.99 3.73 -0.18
C TRP A 66 0.02 4.53 0.64
N PRO A 67 0.45 5.71 0.16
CA PRO A 67 1.16 6.69 0.98
C PRO A 67 0.43 6.96 2.29
N ASN A 68 1.16 7.07 3.40
CA ASN A 68 0.60 7.21 4.73
C ASN A 68 1.52 8.02 5.64
N TYR A 69 0.95 8.65 6.67
CA TYR A 69 1.68 9.40 7.68
C TYR A 69 1.80 8.60 8.98
N LYS A 70 2.86 8.87 9.77
CA LYS A 70 3.11 8.17 11.05
C LYS A 70 2.04 8.41 12.10
N ASP A 71 1.21 9.45 11.95
CA ASP A 71 0.07 9.73 12.83
C ASP A 71 -1.20 8.91 12.49
N GLY A 72 -1.15 8.13 11.40
CA GLY A 72 -2.25 7.31 10.91
C GLY A 72 -3.22 8.01 9.95
N SER A 73 -3.02 9.30 9.67
CA SER A 73 -3.66 9.98 8.54
C SER A 73 -2.94 9.66 7.23
N TYR A 74 -3.50 10.04 6.08
CA TYR A 74 -2.89 9.77 4.78
C TYR A 74 -3.22 10.87 3.76
N PRO A 75 -2.30 11.17 2.82
CA PRO A 75 -2.60 12.04 1.71
C PRO A 75 -3.46 11.32 0.66
N SER A 76 -4.29 12.06 -0.07
CA SER A 76 -5.13 11.49 -1.14
C SER A 76 -5.46 12.51 -2.21
N ASN A 77 -5.58 12.07 -3.46
CA ASN A 77 -5.94 12.91 -4.61
C ASN A 77 -4.99 14.11 -4.77
N CYS A 78 -3.68 13.85 -4.67
CA CYS A 78 -2.67 14.90 -4.51
C CYS A 78 -2.39 15.71 -5.77
N ASN A 79 -2.60 15.12 -6.94
CA ASN A 79 -2.40 15.78 -8.22
C ASN A 79 -3.58 15.53 -9.17
N PRO A 80 -4.51 16.48 -9.32
CA PRO A 80 -5.66 16.34 -10.21
C PRO A 80 -5.27 16.40 -11.70
N ASP A 81 -4.09 16.91 -12.04
CA ASP A 81 -3.60 16.99 -13.42
C ASP A 81 -2.87 15.72 -13.87
N SER A 82 -2.52 14.83 -12.93
CA SER A 82 -1.90 13.53 -13.19
C SER A 82 -2.95 12.43 -13.37
N GLU A 83 -3.70 12.54 -14.47
CA GLU A 83 -4.71 11.54 -14.83
C GLU A 83 -4.06 10.20 -15.19
N PHE A 84 -4.75 9.11 -14.85
CA PHE A 84 -4.32 7.76 -15.20
C PHE A 84 -4.21 7.55 -16.73
N ASP A 85 -3.00 7.24 -17.20
CA ASP A 85 -2.72 6.95 -18.61
C ASP A 85 -2.42 5.46 -18.83
N LYS A 86 -3.35 4.77 -19.50
CA LYS A 86 -3.20 3.35 -19.84
C LYS A 86 -1.94 3.05 -20.66
N SER A 87 -1.50 4.00 -21.48
CA SER A 87 -0.37 3.79 -22.39
C SER A 87 0.93 3.53 -21.61
N GLN A 88 1.08 4.15 -20.44
CA GLN A 88 2.23 4.03 -19.56
C GLN A 88 2.35 2.68 -18.86
N ILE A 89 1.34 1.80 -18.89
CA ILE A 89 1.37 0.51 -18.18
C ILE A 89 1.07 -0.68 -19.10
N THR A 90 1.16 -0.47 -20.42
CA THR A 90 0.71 -1.45 -21.42
C THR A 90 1.38 -2.81 -21.25
N ASP A 91 2.68 -2.82 -20.93
CA ASP A 91 3.50 -4.00 -20.65
C ASP A 91 3.10 -4.71 -19.35
N LEU A 92 2.53 -3.99 -18.38
CA LEU A 92 2.12 -4.51 -17.07
C LEU A 92 0.69 -5.07 -17.06
N VAL A 93 -0.16 -4.75 -18.04
CA VAL A 93 -1.60 -5.09 -18.04
C VAL A 93 -1.86 -6.58 -17.83
N SER A 94 -1.07 -7.47 -18.43
CA SER A 94 -1.26 -8.92 -18.27
C SER A 94 -1.05 -9.36 -16.81
N SER A 95 0.00 -8.84 -16.17
CA SER A 95 0.29 -9.09 -14.76
C SER A 95 -0.80 -8.49 -13.87
N LEU A 96 -1.18 -7.23 -14.10
CA LEU A 96 -2.23 -6.55 -13.33
C LEU A 96 -3.58 -7.28 -13.40
N LYS A 97 -3.98 -7.80 -14.57
CA LYS A 97 -5.22 -8.62 -14.69
C LYS A 97 -5.17 -9.87 -13.81
N LYS A 98 -3.99 -10.43 -13.55
CA LYS A 98 -3.80 -11.64 -12.74
C LYS A 98 -3.67 -11.35 -11.25
N THR A 99 -2.89 -10.33 -10.87
CA THR A 99 -2.46 -10.08 -9.49
C THR A 99 -3.16 -8.88 -8.84
N TRP A 100 -3.75 -7.98 -9.62
CA TRP A 100 -4.53 -6.83 -9.15
C TRP A 100 -5.95 -6.82 -9.76
N PRO A 101 -6.71 -7.94 -9.71
CA PRO A 101 -8.02 -8.01 -10.33
C PRO A 101 -9.03 -7.15 -9.57
N THR A 102 -9.99 -6.59 -10.30
CA THR A 102 -11.20 -6.04 -9.69
C THR A 102 -12.22 -7.14 -9.40
N LEU A 103 -12.93 -7.05 -8.29
CA LEU A 103 -14.06 -7.93 -7.97
C LEU A 103 -15.40 -7.16 -7.91
N ALA A 104 -15.38 -5.88 -8.28
CA ALA A 104 -16.56 -5.03 -8.27
C ALA A 104 -17.51 -5.36 -9.43
N CYS A 105 -18.81 -5.21 -9.20
CA CYS A 105 -19.83 -5.37 -10.23
C CYS A 105 -20.14 -4.04 -10.93
N PRO A 106 -20.45 -4.06 -12.24
CA PRO A 106 -20.42 -5.22 -13.13
C PRO A 106 -18.99 -5.66 -13.48
N SER A 107 -18.86 -6.90 -13.99
CA SER A 107 -17.60 -7.45 -14.52
C SER A 107 -16.92 -6.46 -15.47
N ASN A 108 -15.62 -6.25 -15.29
CA ASN A 108 -14.85 -5.32 -16.10
C ASN A 108 -13.35 -5.73 -16.14
N GLU A 109 -12.55 -5.01 -16.92
CA GLU A 109 -11.15 -5.35 -17.18
C GLU A 109 -10.16 -4.94 -16.07
N GLY A 110 -10.61 -4.19 -15.04
CA GLY A 110 -9.75 -3.71 -13.96
C GLY A 110 -9.29 -2.25 -14.11
N PHE A 111 -9.28 -1.67 -15.32
CA PHE A 111 -8.79 -0.30 -15.56
C PHE A 111 -9.47 0.78 -14.70
N LYS A 112 -10.76 0.64 -14.36
CA LYS A 112 -11.44 1.59 -13.46
C LYS A 112 -10.87 1.54 -12.04
N PHE A 113 -10.49 0.35 -11.60
CA PHE A 113 -9.90 0.14 -10.29
C PHE A 113 -8.46 0.66 -10.25
N TRP A 114 -7.64 0.31 -11.25
CA TRP A 114 -6.27 0.84 -11.33
C TRP A 114 -6.24 2.37 -11.48
N LYS A 115 -7.16 2.93 -12.27
CA LYS A 115 -7.38 4.38 -12.34
C LYS A 115 -7.64 4.98 -10.96
N HIS A 116 -8.56 4.38 -10.19
CA HIS A 116 -8.89 4.85 -8.85
C HIS A 116 -7.68 4.82 -7.91
N GLU A 117 -6.93 3.71 -7.91
CA GLU A 117 -5.76 3.55 -7.04
C GLU A 117 -4.63 4.52 -7.44
N TRP A 118 -4.41 4.75 -8.73
CA TRP A 118 -3.47 5.78 -9.18
C TRP A 118 -3.90 7.18 -8.75
N GLU A 119 -5.08 7.63 -9.19
CA GLU A 119 -5.51 9.03 -8.99
C GLU A 119 -5.69 9.39 -7.51
N LYS A 120 -6.09 8.42 -6.68
CA LYS A 120 -6.28 8.65 -5.24
C LYS A 120 -5.00 8.48 -4.43
N HIS A 121 -4.15 7.51 -4.76
CA HIS A 121 -3.00 7.13 -3.94
C HIS A 121 -1.66 7.31 -4.66
N GLY A 122 -1.51 6.81 -5.89
CA GLY A 122 -0.28 6.94 -6.67
C GLY A 122 0.14 8.38 -6.95
N THR A 123 -0.81 9.30 -7.18
CA THR A 123 -0.53 10.74 -7.35
C THR A 123 0.09 11.39 -6.12
N CYS A 124 0.00 10.76 -4.95
CA CYS A 124 0.63 11.22 -3.72
C CYS A 124 2.06 10.70 -3.51
N SER A 125 2.59 9.96 -4.48
CA SER A 125 3.97 9.45 -4.50
C SER A 125 4.75 9.85 -5.75
N GLU A 126 4.29 10.85 -6.50
CA GLU A 126 4.95 11.30 -7.74
C GLU A 126 6.34 11.91 -7.52
N SER A 127 6.64 12.35 -6.30
CA SER A 127 7.98 12.80 -5.91
C SER A 127 9.01 11.66 -5.85
N VAL A 128 8.56 10.40 -5.80
CA VAL A 128 9.43 9.22 -5.67
C VAL A 128 9.29 8.19 -6.80
N MET A 129 8.13 8.11 -7.45
CA MET A 129 7.89 7.15 -8.53
C MET A 129 6.82 7.64 -9.51
N ASP A 130 7.00 7.32 -10.79
CA ASP A 130 5.98 7.58 -11.81
C ASP A 130 4.85 6.53 -11.84
N GLN A 131 3.90 6.67 -12.76
CA GLN A 131 2.77 5.75 -12.86
C GLN A 131 3.22 4.31 -13.18
N HIS A 132 4.18 4.13 -14.09
CA HIS A 132 4.66 2.80 -14.44
C HIS A 132 5.32 2.15 -13.22
N GLU A 133 6.22 2.87 -12.55
CA GLU A 133 6.94 2.42 -11.36
C GLU A 133 5.99 2.09 -10.20
N TYR A 134 4.94 2.89 -9.99
CA TYR A 134 3.91 2.61 -8.96
C TYR A 134 3.26 1.23 -9.15
N PHE A 135 2.84 0.90 -10.37
CA PHE A 135 2.25 -0.39 -10.66
C PHE A 135 3.30 -1.51 -10.68
N GLU A 136 4.48 -1.27 -11.23
CA GLU A 136 5.55 -2.27 -11.31
C GLU A 136 6.06 -2.67 -9.92
N ASN A 137 6.33 -1.69 -9.05
CA ASN A 137 6.78 -1.93 -7.68
C ASN A 137 5.70 -2.65 -6.87
N SER A 138 4.42 -2.26 -7.00
CA SER A 138 3.30 -2.95 -6.36
C SER A 138 3.24 -4.43 -6.73
N LEU A 139 3.46 -4.77 -8.02
CA LEU A 139 3.53 -6.14 -8.51
C LEU A 139 4.71 -6.90 -7.88
N LYS A 140 5.91 -6.32 -7.91
CA LYS A 140 7.14 -6.91 -7.33
C LYS A 140 6.98 -7.17 -5.84
N LEU A 141 6.44 -6.20 -5.10
CA LEU A 141 6.19 -6.30 -3.66
C LEU A 141 5.20 -7.41 -3.33
N ARG A 142 4.09 -7.51 -4.08
CA ARG A 142 3.10 -8.58 -3.87
C ARG A 142 3.71 -9.95 -4.09
N ASP A 143 4.50 -10.12 -5.14
CA ASP A 143 5.14 -11.41 -5.45
C ASP A 143 6.19 -11.77 -4.39
N ARG A 144 6.95 -10.79 -3.89
CA ARG A 144 7.89 -10.99 -2.78
C ARG A 144 7.20 -11.32 -1.45
N ALA A 145 6.02 -10.78 -1.19
CA ALA A 145 5.27 -11.06 0.04
C ALA A 145 4.73 -12.50 0.10
N ASN A 146 4.40 -13.09 -1.06
CA ASN A 146 4.01 -14.50 -1.24
C ASN A 146 3.08 -15.09 -0.15
N LEU A 147 2.06 -14.30 0.26
CA LEU A 147 1.31 -14.54 1.49
C LEU A 147 0.63 -15.90 1.56
N LEU A 148 0.05 -16.37 0.45
CA LEU A 148 -0.59 -17.68 0.43
C LEU A 148 0.41 -18.80 0.69
N GLN A 149 1.62 -18.72 0.12
CA GLN A 149 2.66 -19.72 0.36
C GLN A 149 3.13 -19.70 1.82
N ALA A 150 3.34 -18.51 2.40
CA ALA A 150 3.71 -18.35 3.80
C ALA A 150 2.68 -18.99 4.75
N LEU A 151 1.40 -18.71 4.52
CA LEU A 151 0.29 -19.26 5.30
C LEU A 151 0.19 -20.78 5.13
N THR A 152 0.25 -21.28 3.89
CA THR A 152 0.10 -22.72 3.61
C THR A 152 1.27 -23.55 4.13
N ASN A 153 2.50 -23.02 4.10
CA ASN A 153 3.68 -23.62 4.74
C ASN A 153 3.49 -23.78 6.26
N SER A 154 2.71 -22.88 6.88
CA SER A 154 2.35 -22.94 8.30
C SER A 154 1.07 -23.75 8.60
N GLY A 155 0.55 -24.46 7.58
CA GLY A 155 -0.66 -25.27 7.68
C GLY A 155 -1.96 -24.46 7.73
N ILE A 156 -1.94 -23.18 7.34
CA ILE A 156 -3.09 -22.29 7.25
C ILE A 156 -3.53 -22.24 5.79
N LYS A 157 -4.72 -22.78 5.48
CA LYS A 157 -5.21 -22.92 4.11
C LYS A 157 -6.59 -22.26 3.97
N PRO A 158 -6.94 -21.73 2.79
CA PRO A 158 -8.28 -21.22 2.53
C PRO A 158 -9.25 -22.39 2.40
N ASP A 159 -9.77 -22.87 3.52
CA ASP A 159 -10.56 -24.10 3.60
C ASP A 159 -11.81 -23.98 4.49
N ASP A 160 -12.25 -22.75 4.74
CA ASP A 160 -13.36 -22.35 5.63
C ASP A 160 -13.14 -22.66 7.11
N ARG A 161 -11.94 -23.13 7.51
CA ARG A 161 -11.62 -23.32 8.92
C ARG A 161 -11.22 -22.00 9.58
N PHE A 162 -11.31 -22.01 10.91
CA PHE A 162 -10.90 -20.90 11.78
C PHE A 162 -9.49 -21.09 12.31
N TYR A 163 -8.66 -20.07 12.15
CA TYR A 163 -7.26 -20.05 12.57
C TYR A 163 -7.02 -18.96 13.61
N ASP A 164 -6.04 -19.19 14.49
CA ASP A 164 -5.62 -18.19 15.47
C ASP A 164 -4.94 -17.01 14.76
N LEU A 165 -5.36 -15.80 15.09
CA LEU A 165 -4.84 -14.55 14.52
C LEU A 165 -3.32 -14.44 14.70
N GLU A 166 -2.80 -14.82 15.87
CA GLU A 166 -1.36 -14.82 16.14
C GLU A 166 -0.59 -15.82 15.28
N LYS A 167 -1.21 -16.95 14.92
CA LYS A 167 -0.58 -17.92 14.02
C LYS A 167 -0.50 -17.37 12.59
N ILE A 168 -1.55 -16.66 12.13
CA ILE A 168 -1.55 -15.95 10.84
C ILE A 168 -0.45 -14.89 10.82
N ARG A 169 -0.38 -14.02 11.83
CA ARG A 169 0.66 -12.98 11.92
C ARG A 169 2.05 -13.58 11.94
N LYS A 170 2.26 -14.63 12.73
CA LYS A 170 3.57 -15.28 12.84
C LYS A 170 3.99 -15.85 11.49
N ALA A 171 3.10 -16.59 10.81
CA ALA A 171 3.40 -17.18 9.50
C ALA A 171 3.83 -16.13 8.48
N ILE A 172 3.13 -14.99 8.44
CA ILE A 172 3.47 -13.88 7.55
C ILE A 172 4.78 -13.21 7.99
N LYS A 173 4.94 -12.91 9.28
CA LYS A 173 6.16 -12.30 9.82
C LYS A 173 7.42 -13.14 9.56
N ASP A 174 7.30 -14.46 9.65
CA ASP A 174 8.41 -15.37 9.36
C ASP A 174 8.84 -15.29 7.86
N GLU A 175 7.90 -14.95 6.95
CA GLU A 175 8.18 -14.76 5.52
C GLU A 175 8.73 -13.36 5.22
N ILE A 176 8.06 -12.30 5.70
CA ILE A 176 8.39 -10.92 5.31
C ILE A 176 9.31 -10.18 6.30
N GLY A 177 9.63 -10.78 7.44
CA GLY A 177 10.45 -10.21 8.51
C GLY A 177 9.74 -9.25 9.47
N PHE A 178 8.54 -8.75 9.11
CA PHE A 178 7.80 -7.75 9.86
C PHE A 178 6.38 -8.19 10.23
N THR A 179 5.85 -7.68 11.35
CA THR A 179 4.48 -7.97 11.77
C THR A 179 3.50 -7.25 10.83
N PRO A 180 2.59 -7.97 10.15
CA PRO A 180 1.57 -7.36 9.30
C PRO A 180 0.40 -6.80 10.12
N GLY A 181 -0.35 -5.89 9.54
CA GLY A 181 -1.70 -5.55 9.99
C GLY A 181 -2.72 -6.49 9.36
N ILE A 182 -3.76 -6.87 10.11
CA ILE A 182 -4.80 -7.78 9.64
C ILE A 182 -6.16 -7.07 9.74
N GLU A 183 -6.89 -7.06 8.63
CA GLU A 183 -8.28 -6.62 8.57
C GLU A 183 -9.20 -7.81 8.30
N CYS A 184 -10.31 -7.84 9.04
CA CYS A 184 -11.35 -8.82 8.90
C CYS A 184 -12.64 -8.16 8.43
N ASN A 185 -13.39 -8.85 7.58
CA ASN A 185 -14.78 -8.51 7.29
C ASN A 185 -15.71 -9.62 7.78
N LYS A 186 -16.99 -9.54 7.42
CA LYS A 186 -18.00 -10.53 7.82
C LYS A 186 -18.63 -11.23 6.62
N ASP A 187 -18.73 -12.55 6.73
CA ASP A 187 -19.48 -13.40 5.80
C ASP A 187 -21.02 -13.23 6.01
N PRO A 188 -21.87 -13.90 5.21
CA PRO A 188 -23.32 -13.87 5.40
C PRO A 188 -23.80 -14.37 6.77
N GLU A 189 -23.10 -15.35 7.35
CA GLU A 189 -23.31 -15.93 8.69
C GLU A 189 -22.79 -15.06 9.85
N ARG A 190 -22.10 -13.95 9.54
CA ARG A 190 -21.46 -12.99 10.46
C ARG A 190 -20.15 -13.48 11.12
N ASN A 191 -19.55 -14.55 10.62
CA ASN A 191 -18.21 -14.95 11.00
C ASN A 191 -17.21 -13.89 10.56
N ASP A 192 -16.20 -13.63 11.39
CA ASP A 192 -15.07 -12.78 11.00
C ASP A 192 -14.10 -13.60 10.14
N GLN A 193 -13.77 -13.09 8.96
CA GLN A 193 -12.92 -13.76 7.98
C GLN A 193 -11.73 -12.89 7.56
N LEU A 194 -10.61 -13.53 7.20
CA LEU A 194 -9.38 -12.87 6.75
C LEU A 194 -9.66 -12.12 5.45
N HIS A 195 -9.67 -10.79 5.50
CA HIS A 195 -10.07 -9.98 4.35
C HIS A 195 -8.91 -9.25 3.70
N GLN A 196 -8.18 -8.44 4.46
CA GLN A 196 -7.01 -7.70 3.96
C GLN A 196 -5.81 -7.83 4.90
N ILE A 197 -4.62 -7.77 4.32
CA ILE A 197 -3.33 -7.82 5.01
C ILE A 197 -2.55 -6.57 4.61
N TYR A 198 -2.05 -5.87 5.61
CA TYR A 198 -1.30 -4.62 5.48
C TYR A 198 0.18 -4.88 5.77
N ILE A 199 1.04 -4.49 4.83
CA ILE A 199 2.49 -4.58 4.94
C ILE A 199 3.04 -3.18 4.71
N CYS A 200 3.95 -2.71 5.57
CA CYS A 200 4.55 -1.40 5.38
C CYS A 200 5.78 -1.46 4.48
N VAL A 201 5.90 -0.47 3.61
CA VAL A 201 6.97 -0.29 2.65
C VAL A 201 7.62 1.06 2.88
N ASP A 202 8.93 1.16 2.69
CA ASP A 202 9.69 2.41 2.77
C ASP A 202 9.25 3.43 1.70
N THR A 203 9.69 4.68 1.82
CA THR A 203 9.26 5.76 0.91
C THR A 203 9.78 5.61 -0.51
N SER A 204 10.78 4.75 -0.76
CA SER A 204 11.15 4.36 -2.13
C SER A 204 10.13 3.42 -2.79
N GLY A 205 9.23 2.81 -2.00
CA GLY A 205 8.24 1.86 -2.49
C GLY A 205 8.82 0.50 -2.88
N THR A 206 9.98 0.12 -2.35
CA THR A 206 10.67 -1.11 -2.78
C THR A 206 11.00 -2.07 -1.66
N GLU A 207 11.12 -1.63 -0.41
CA GLU A 207 11.56 -2.46 0.72
C GLU A 207 10.54 -2.55 1.85
N PHE A 208 10.33 -3.75 2.38
CA PHE A 208 9.46 -3.93 3.54
C PHE A 208 10.13 -3.33 4.78
N ILE A 209 9.33 -2.68 5.61
CA ILE A 209 9.79 -2.07 6.85
C ILE A 209 8.89 -2.44 8.02
N LYS A 210 9.38 -2.19 9.23
CA LYS A 210 8.53 -2.21 10.42
C LYS A 210 7.50 -1.08 10.28
N CYS A 211 6.22 -1.44 10.33
CA CYS A 211 5.14 -0.47 10.33
C CYS A 211 5.28 0.56 11.46
N PRO A 212 5.34 1.86 11.15
CA PRO A 212 5.34 2.91 12.16
C PRO A 212 4.06 2.91 12.99
N ILE A 213 2.94 2.67 12.32
CA ILE A 213 1.61 2.45 12.89
C ILE A 213 0.96 1.30 12.12
N LEU A 214 0.10 0.51 12.78
CA LEU A 214 -0.74 -0.49 12.12
C LEU A 214 -2.19 0.03 12.06
N PRO A 215 -2.98 -0.35 11.05
CA PRO A 215 -4.39 -0.01 11.00
C PRO A 215 -5.11 -0.50 12.25
N ARG A 216 -6.18 0.19 12.68
CA ARG A 216 -6.97 -0.26 13.83
C ARG A 216 -7.63 -1.60 13.53
N GLU A 217 -7.18 -2.63 14.22
CA GLU A 217 -7.63 -4.00 14.03
C GLU A 217 -9.04 -4.22 14.61
N ARG A 218 -9.86 -4.96 13.86
CA ARG A 218 -11.19 -5.40 14.31
C ARG A 218 -11.37 -6.91 14.17
N CYS A 219 -10.27 -7.64 14.20
CA CYS A 219 -10.27 -9.10 14.11
C CYS A 219 -10.40 -9.74 15.50
N PRO A 220 -11.21 -10.80 15.66
CA PRO A 220 -11.19 -11.63 16.85
C PRO A 220 -9.91 -12.49 16.93
N SER A 221 -9.69 -13.15 18.07
CA SER A 221 -8.54 -14.06 18.26
C SER A 221 -8.54 -15.24 17.30
N ARG A 222 -9.70 -15.63 16.78
CA ARG A 222 -9.87 -16.68 15.76
C ARG A 222 -10.77 -16.20 14.65
N LEU A 223 -10.31 -16.32 13.41
CA LEU A 223 -11.03 -15.88 12.21
C LEU A 223 -10.98 -16.96 11.12
N GLN A 224 -11.97 -16.93 10.24
CA GLN A 224 -12.10 -17.87 9.12
C GLN A 224 -11.13 -17.51 7.99
N PHE A 225 -10.60 -18.53 7.32
CA PHE A 225 -9.95 -18.37 6.03
C PHE A 225 -10.83 -19.01 4.94
N ALA A 226 -11.73 -18.20 4.37
CA ALA A 226 -12.74 -18.64 3.41
C ALA A 226 -12.10 -19.24 2.14
N LYS A 227 -12.75 -20.24 1.54
CA LYS A 227 -12.40 -20.72 0.20
C LYS A 227 -12.64 -19.64 -0.86
N PHE A 228 -12.02 -19.81 -2.04
CA PHE A 228 -12.33 -18.99 -3.21
C PHE A 228 -12.66 -19.83 -4.45
#